data_AF-F3FH71-F1
#
_entry.id   AF-F3FH71-F1
#
_cell.length_a   1.000
_cell.length_b   1.000
_cell.length_c   1.000
_cell.angle_alpha   90.00
_cell.angle_beta   90.00
_cell.angle_gamma   90.00
#
_symmetry.space_group_name_H-M   'P 1'
#
loop_
_entity.id
_entity.type
_entity.pdbx_description
1 polymer ?
#
loop_
_entity_poly.entity_id
_entity_poly.type
_entity_poly.pdbx_seq_one_letter_code
_entity_poly.pdbx_strand_id
1 'polypeptide(L)'
;MLRNSLEFMIEHTDNILTELLRAFEQHAQANASDSGILRNYRPSGIVLAGGLSPTQWSIYRDSSLFYRDLRSGKGLSELYHILMGSAALAICTLTARRRTEVCKLDSSTCLQPPSDPSYPENKDVQYSLRFGDEKTGAGDETEELERPIPRIIAQFIYKIKQFNARLLAMDLIPKEHVLFQTVSRVDGRVSDVSSNGLYDFLDLAFDFLFEPMLEGKDGVLRRYYIRPHQLRRFFAMVFFNSSGDDKIHAIAWMLGHTNLTSFWRYVTEVVGGGRLNEAKAHTLTHALTDESIAVKNLSDLIAQLKKDYATKQIHIKTGAELNDDLDYLSSEGLIELEPTFDEYLRGENVEHDVLTYLRQGTVEFEPDFFDVKDKNGVVLHRFSLVLKVHDEEE
;
A
#
# COMPACT_ATOMS: atom_id res chain seq x y z
N MET A 1 7.50 -0.17 6.14
CA MET A 1 6.17 -0.51 6.69
C MET A 1 5.62 -1.81 6.10
N LEU A 2 5.32 -1.90 4.80
CA LEU A 2 4.77 -3.13 4.20
C LEU A 2 5.62 -4.38 4.52
N ARG A 3 6.94 -4.27 4.36
CA ARG A 3 7.90 -5.33 4.74
C ARG A 3 7.71 -5.77 6.20
N ASN A 4 7.82 -4.85 7.15
CA ASN A 4 7.66 -5.15 8.59
C ASN A 4 6.28 -5.77 8.90
N SER A 5 5.22 -5.34 8.23
CA SER A 5 3.89 -5.95 8.38
C SER A 5 3.84 -7.37 7.85
N LEU A 6 4.47 -7.65 6.70
CA LEU A 6 4.57 -9.01 6.16
C LEU A 6 5.40 -9.90 7.10
N GLU A 7 6.57 -9.44 7.56
CA GLU A 7 7.43 -10.16 8.50
C GLU A 7 6.66 -10.47 9.81
N PHE A 8 6.00 -9.48 10.40
CA PHE A 8 5.19 -9.66 11.60
C PHE A 8 4.08 -10.71 11.41
N MET A 9 3.38 -10.67 10.27
CA MET A 9 2.36 -11.67 9.97
C MET A 9 2.97 -13.08 9.80
N ILE A 10 4.07 -13.21 9.06
CA ILE A 10 4.76 -14.50 8.84
C ILE A 10 5.16 -15.11 10.18
N GLU A 11 5.75 -14.32 11.07
CA GLU A 11 6.35 -14.81 12.31
C GLU A 11 5.34 -15.09 13.42
N HIS A 12 4.20 -14.38 13.44
CA HIS A 12 3.36 -14.34 14.64
C HIS A 12 1.91 -14.76 14.45
N THR A 13 1.40 -14.90 13.22
CA THR A 13 -0.03 -15.20 12.97
C THR A 13 -0.52 -16.42 13.75
N ASP A 14 0.15 -17.57 13.60
CA ASP A 14 -0.33 -18.83 14.20
C ASP A 14 -0.32 -18.78 15.72
N ASN A 15 0.75 -18.22 16.31
CA ASN A 15 0.90 -18.12 17.74
C ASN A 15 -0.13 -17.17 18.37
N ILE A 16 -0.33 -15.98 17.77
CA ILE A 16 -1.31 -15.00 18.26
C ILE A 16 -2.73 -15.56 18.17
N LEU A 17 -3.13 -16.10 17.01
CA LEU A 17 -4.48 -16.63 16.81
C LEU A 17 -4.75 -17.83 17.73
N THR A 18 -3.78 -18.73 17.89
CA THR A 18 -3.89 -19.89 18.79
C THR A 18 -4.07 -19.47 20.24
N GLU A 19 -3.24 -18.53 20.74
CA GLU A 19 -3.35 -18.09 22.13
C GLU A 19 -4.65 -17.33 22.38
N LEU A 20 -5.13 -16.56 21.39
CA LEU A 20 -6.41 -15.89 21.49
C LEU A 20 -7.58 -16.88 21.56
N LEU A 21 -7.54 -17.97 20.77
CA LEU A 21 -8.53 -19.06 20.87
C LEU A 21 -8.48 -19.74 22.24
N ARG A 22 -7.29 -20.00 22.80
CA ARG A 22 -7.16 -20.55 24.16
C ARG A 22 -7.78 -19.64 25.20
N ALA A 23 -7.60 -18.31 25.06
CA ALA A 23 -8.22 -17.35 25.97
C ALA A 23 -9.76 -17.44 25.93
N PHE A 24 -10.34 -17.55 24.73
CA PHE A 24 -11.79 -17.72 24.57
C PHE A 24 -12.31 -19.07 25.08
N GLU A 25 -11.59 -20.16 24.82
CA GLU A 25 -11.95 -21.50 25.32
C GLU A 25 -11.96 -21.54 26.86
N GLN A 26 -10.97 -20.91 27.51
CA GLN A 26 -10.95 -20.78 28.97
C GLN A 26 -12.08 -19.90 29.48
N HIS A 27 -12.39 -18.81 28.79
CA HIS A 27 -13.51 -17.95 29.15
C HIS A 27 -14.86 -18.69 29.08
N ALA A 28 -15.09 -19.48 28.03
CA ALA A 28 -16.31 -20.26 27.89
C ALA A 28 -16.48 -21.33 28.99
N GLN A 29 -15.38 -21.86 29.53
CA GLN A 29 -15.41 -22.83 30.64
C GLN A 29 -15.66 -22.18 32.01
N ALA A 30 -15.30 -20.91 32.18
CA ALA A 30 -15.51 -20.16 33.41
C ALA A 30 -16.90 -19.50 33.38
N ASN A 31 -17.86 -20.01 34.17
CA ASN A 31 -19.25 -19.52 34.26
C ASN A 31 -19.47 -18.05 33.84
N ALA A 32 -20.23 -17.86 32.75
CA ALA A 32 -20.32 -16.68 31.91
C ALA A 32 -21.01 -15.43 32.50
N SER A 33 -20.92 -15.18 33.81
CA SER A 33 -21.53 -14.00 34.44
C SER A 33 -20.57 -12.83 34.65
N ASP A 34 -19.26 -13.00 34.43
CA ASP A 34 -18.27 -11.98 34.76
C ASP A 34 -17.51 -11.47 33.52
N SER A 35 -17.88 -10.27 33.07
CA SER A 35 -17.23 -9.52 31.99
C SER A 35 -15.75 -9.19 32.25
N GLY A 36 -15.22 -9.46 33.45
CA GLY A 36 -13.81 -9.22 33.81
C GLY A 36 -12.85 -10.40 33.58
N ILE A 37 -13.34 -11.58 33.19
CA ILE A 37 -12.51 -12.80 33.13
C ILE A 37 -11.35 -12.65 32.13
N LEU A 38 -11.63 -12.16 30.91
CA LEU A 38 -10.57 -11.98 29.92
C LEU A 38 -9.59 -10.88 30.31
N ARG A 39 -10.00 -9.82 31.01
CA ARG A 39 -9.07 -8.82 31.57
C ARG A 39 -8.04 -9.43 32.53
N ASN A 40 -8.43 -10.49 33.22
CA ASN A 40 -7.58 -11.24 34.14
C ASN A 40 -6.80 -12.37 33.46
N TYR A 41 -7.07 -12.66 32.19
CA TYR A 41 -6.30 -13.62 31.41
C TYR A 41 -4.83 -13.23 31.35
N ARG A 42 -3.96 -14.20 31.61
CA ARG A 42 -2.51 -14.07 31.53
C ARG A 42 -2.03 -15.15 30.57
N PRO A 43 -1.61 -14.76 29.35
CA PRO A 43 -1.06 -15.72 28.41
C PRO A 43 0.13 -16.43 29.05
N SER A 44 0.23 -17.74 28.87
CA SER A 44 1.27 -18.54 29.53
C SER A 44 1.94 -19.45 28.51
N GLY A 45 3.27 -19.35 28.42
CA GLY A 45 4.07 -20.19 27.53
C GLY A 45 4.12 -19.75 26.06
N ILE A 46 3.58 -18.58 25.70
CA ILE A 46 3.77 -17.99 24.38
C ILE A 46 5.02 -17.10 24.36
N VAL A 47 6.01 -17.53 23.58
CA VAL A 47 7.19 -16.74 23.23
C VAL A 47 7.13 -16.49 21.73
N LEU A 48 6.95 -15.24 21.36
CA LEU A 48 6.95 -14.80 19.98
C LEU A 48 8.39 -14.44 19.58
N ALA A 49 8.69 -14.49 18.27
CA ALA A 49 9.97 -14.03 17.75
C ALA A 49 10.24 -12.55 18.14
N GLY A 50 11.51 -12.15 18.13
CA GLY A 50 11.90 -10.78 18.51
C GLY A 50 11.76 -10.45 20.00
N GLY A 51 11.60 -11.46 20.87
CA GLY A 51 11.50 -11.26 22.33
C GLY A 51 10.14 -10.75 22.80
N LEU A 52 9.14 -10.78 21.93
CA LEU A 52 7.77 -10.42 22.27
C LEU A 52 7.16 -11.53 23.15
N SER A 53 6.55 -11.14 24.27
CA SER A 53 5.85 -12.09 25.14
C SER A 53 4.63 -11.40 25.75
N PRO A 54 3.42 -11.74 25.31
CA PRO A 54 2.23 -11.16 25.90
C PRO A 54 2.07 -11.68 27.32
N THR A 55 2.03 -10.76 28.28
CA THR A 55 1.92 -11.06 29.71
C THR A 55 0.53 -10.76 30.25
N GLN A 56 -0.32 -10.08 29.45
CA GLN A 56 -1.66 -9.68 29.86
C GLN A 56 -2.60 -9.61 28.65
N TRP A 57 -3.90 -9.59 28.93
CA TRP A 57 -4.93 -9.45 27.91
C TRP A 57 -4.82 -8.15 27.11
N SER A 58 -4.74 -7.02 27.80
CA SER A 58 -4.67 -5.70 27.17
C SER A 58 -3.78 -4.73 27.95
N ILE A 59 -3.24 -3.73 27.25
CA ILE A 59 -2.45 -2.66 27.86
C ILE A 59 -3.31 -1.42 28.16
N TYR A 60 -2.95 -0.68 29.22
CA TYR A 60 -3.67 0.54 29.60
C TYR A 60 -3.29 1.74 28.73
N ARG A 61 -4.26 2.34 28.02
CA ARG A 61 -4.02 3.41 27.03
C ARG A 61 -3.49 4.71 27.63
N ASP A 62 -3.97 5.13 28.79
CA ASP A 62 -3.55 6.41 29.38
C ASP A 62 -2.25 6.30 30.21
N SER A 63 -1.57 5.17 30.12
CA SER A 63 -0.27 4.98 30.75
C SER A 63 0.80 5.78 30.00
N SER A 64 1.65 6.49 30.75
CA SER A 64 2.88 7.08 30.18
C SER A 64 3.81 6.03 29.56
N LEU A 65 3.60 4.76 29.89
CA LEU A 65 4.36 3.61 29.41
C LEU A 65 3.67 2.88 28.25
N PHE A 66 2.54 3.38 27.75
CA PHE A 66 1.74 2.71 26.73
C PHE A 66 2.55 2.26 25.52
N TYR A 67 3.31 3.15 24.88
CA TYR A 67 4.07 2.82 23.68
C TYR A 67 5.21 1.83 23.94
N ARG A 68 5.86 1.93 25.10
CA ARG A 68 6.87 0.97 25.52
C ARG A 68 6.25 -0.41 25.70
N ASP A 69 5.11 -0.48 26.39
CA ASP A 69 4.42 -1.72 26.69
C ASP A 69 3.84 -2.36 25.41
N LEU A 70 3.29 -1.53 24.50
CA LEU A 70 2.85 -1.93 23.17
C LEU A 70 3.98 -2.59 22.39
N ARG A 71 5.14 -1.92 22.26
CA ARG A 71 6.29 -2.41 21.49
C ARG A 71 6.97 -3.62 22.11
N SER A 72 6.88 -3.80 23.43
CA SER A 72 7.30 -5.05 24.08
C SER A 72 6.33 -6.22 23.88
N GLY A 73 5.19 -5.99 23.21
CA GLY A 73 4.20 -7.01 22.92
C GLY A 73 3.45 -7.52 24.15
N LYS A 74 3.30 -6.71 25.20
CA LYS A 74 2.72 -7.15 26.48
C LYS A 74 1.24 -7.56 26.39
N GLY A 75 0.48 -6.94 25.50
CA GLY A 75 -0.97 -7.13 25.41
C GLY A 75 -1.38 -8.04 24.26
N LEU A 76 -2.06 -9.15 24.57
CA LEU A 76 -2.53 -10.11 23.57
C LEU A 76 -3.57 -9.50 22.61
N SER A 77 -4.53 -8.73 23.14
CA SER A 77 -5.54 -8.03 22.34
C SER A 77 -4.89 -7.02 21.38
N GLU A 78 -3.87 -6.29 21.84
CA GLU A 78 -3.11 -5.39 20.98
C GLU A 78 -2.36 -6.13 19.88
N LEU A 79 -1.68 -7.23 20.19
CA LEU A 79 -0.97 -8.04 19.18
C LEU A 79 -1.93 -8.56 18.11
N TYR A 80 -3.14 -9.00 18.49
CA TYR A 80 -4.18 -9.36 17.55
C TYR A 80 -4.60 -8.18 16.66
N HIS A 81 -4.86 -7.00 17.23
CA HIS A 81 -5.21 -5.81 16.44
C HIS A 81 -4.05 -5.34 15.53
N ILE A 82 -2.79 -5.48 15.96
CA ILE A 82 -1.60 -5.22 15.14
C ILE A 82 -1.54 -6.20 13.98
N LEU A 83 -1.85 -7.48 14.22
CA LEU A 83 -1.93 -8.50 13.18
C LEU A 83 -3.01 -8.15 12.14
N MET A 84 -4.22 -7.80 12.59
CA MET A 84 -5.30 -7.36 11.71
C MET A 84 -4.92 -6.09 10.94
N GLY A 85 -4.25 -5.13 11.59
CA GLY A 85 -3.76 -3.90 10.95
C GLY A 85 -2.69 -4.17 9.90
N SER A 86 -1.78 -5.12 10.16
CA SER A 86 -0.75 -5.55 9.22
C SER A 86 -1.35 -6.23 7.99
N ALA A 87 -2.35 -7.09 8.19
CA ALA A 87 -3.10 -7.72 7.11
C ALA A 87 -3.90 -6.70 6.29
N ALA A 88 -4.62 -5.79 6.97
CA ALA A 88 -5.36 -4.71 6.31
C ALA A 88 -4.44 -3.79 5.51
N LEU A 89 -3.25 -3.46 6.04
CA LEU A 89 -2.24 -2.67 5.34
C LEU A 89 -1.79 -3.40 4.07
N ALA A 90 -1.43 -4.68 4.17
CA ALA A 90 -0.98 -5.47 3.03
C ALA A 90 -2.07 -5.58 1.95
N ILE A 91 -3.32 -5.86 2.34
CA ILE A 91 -4.46 -5.90 1.42
C ILE A 91 -4.67 -4.53 0.75
N CYS A 92 -4.75 -3.43 1.51
CA CYS A 92 -4.94 -2.08 0.94
C CYS A 92 -3.80 -1.70 -0.01
N THR A 93 -2.57 -2.12 0.30
CA THR A 93 -1.36 -1.83 -0.49
C THR A 93 -1.21 -2.72 -1.71
N LEU A 94 -1.96 -3.82 -1.84
CA LEU A 94 -1.82 -4.75 -2.96
C LEU A 94 -3.07 -4.76 -3.87
N THR A 95 -4.23 -4.42 -3.34
CA THR A 95 -5.50 -4.42 -4.09
C THR A 95 -6.04 -3.02 -4.38
N ALA A 96 -5.41 -1.99 -3.80
CA ALA A 96 -5.81 -0.59 -3.94
C ALA A 96 -7.27 -0.31 -3.54
N ARG A 97 -7.93 -1.17 -2.75
CA ARG A 97 -9.34 -1.01 -2.38
C ARG A 97 -9.57 0.05 -1.31
N ARG A 98 -10.78 0.60 -1.29
CA ARG A 98 -11.23 1.54 -0.26
C ARG A 98 -11.35 0.80 1.07
N ARG A 99 -11.15 1.56 2.13
CA ARG A 99 -11.32 1.10 3.51
C ARG A 99 -12.68 0.43 3.74
N THR A 100 -13.76 1.02 3.23
CA THR A 100 -15.13 0.52 3.39
C THR A 100 -15.33 -0.85 2.75
N GLU A 101 -14.64 -1.11 1.64
CA GLU A 101 -14.71 -2.40 0.95
C GLU A 101 -13.87 -3.45 1.69
N VAL A 102 -12.69 -3.07 2.17
CA VAL A 102 -11.83 -3.96 2.96
C VAL A 102 -12.48 -4.34 4.29
N CYS A 103 -13.16 -3.41 4.98
CA CYS A 103 -13.86 -3.74 6.23
C CYS A 103 -15.13 -4.59 6.02
N LYS A 104 -15.63 -4.69 4.79
CA LYS A 104 -16.82 -5.47 4.41
C LYS A 104 -16.51 -6.78 3.71
N LEU A 105 -15.22 -7.17 3.63
CA LEU A 105 -14.83 -8.46 3.08
C LEU A 105 -15.57 -9.58 3.81
N ASP A 106 -16.39 -10.34 3.11
CA ASP A 106 -17.14 -11.44 3.70
C ASP A 106 -16.19 -12.59 4.07
N SER A 107 -16.20 -13.00 5.34
CA SER A 107 -15.27 -14.02 5.84
C SER A 107 -15.42 -15.34 5.09
N SER A 108 -16.62 -15.72 4.67
CA SER A 108 -16.90 -17.01 4.03
C SER A 108 -16.52 -17.05 2.55
N THR A 109 -16.71 -15.94 1.83
CA THR A 109 -16.63 -15.89 0.35
C THR A 109 -15.48 -15.03 -0.20
N CYS A 110 -14.79 -14.24 0.62
CA CYS A 110 -13.79 -13.28 0.11
C CYS A 110 -12.59 -13.88 -0.63
N LEU A 111 -12.20 -15.14 -0.36
CA LEU A 111 -11.00 -15.76 -0.94
C LEU A 111 -11.39 -16.74 -2.05
N GLN A 112 -10.82 -16.55 -3.24
CA GLN A 112 -11.09 -17.35 -4.42
C GLN A 112 -9.77 -17.90 -5.01
N PRO A 113 -9.66 -19.21 -5.30
CA PRO A 113 -10.54 -20.28 -4.79
C PRO A 113 -10.44 -20.39 -3.26
N PRO A 114 -11.43 -21.01 -2.58
CA PRO A 114 -11.45 -21.13 -1.12
C PRO A 114 -10.51 -22.23 -0.56
N SER A 115 -9.51 -22.67 -1.33
CA SER A 115 -8.57 -23.72 -0.92
C SER A 115 -7.45 -23.18 -0.01
N ASP A 116 -6.87 -24.04 0.83
CA ASP A 116 -5.75 -23.66 1.71
C ASP A 116 -4.48 -23.39 0.89
N PRO A 117 -3.99 -22.13 0.85
CA PRO A 117 -2.81 -21.80 0.06
C PRO A 117 -1.51 -22.32 0.67
N SER A 118 -1.53 -22.88 1.88
CA SER A 118 -0.37 -23.43 2.57
C SER A 118 0.02 -24.81 2.06
N TYR A 119 -0.92 -25.55 1.46
CA TYR A 119 -0.65 -26.89 0.98
C TYR A 119 0.27 -26.93 -0.26
N PRO A 120 1.18 -27.93 -0.36
CA PRO A 120 2.10 -28.07 -1.50
C PRO A 120 1.40 -28.18 -2.85
N GLU A 121 0.28 -28.89 -2.93
CA GLU A 121 -0.53 -29.05 -4.14
C GLU A 121 -1.14 -27.73 -4.65
N ASN A 122 -1.29 -26.74 -3.76
CA ASN A 122 -1.82 -25.42 -4.09
C ASN A 122 -0.73 -24.38 -4.39
N LYS A 123 0.52 -24.81 -4.60
CA LYS A 123 1.66 -23.89 -4.83
C LYS A 123 1.46 -22.97 -6.05
N ASP A 124 0.88 -23.51 -7.12
CA ASP A 124 0.71 -22.82 -8.40
C ASP A 124 -0.71 -22.26 -8.61
N VAL A 125 -1.56 -22.34 -7.57
CA VAL A 125 -2.91 -21.79 -7.60
C VAL A 125 -2.86 -20.27 -7.55
N GLN A 126 -3.57 -19.63 -8.47
CA GLN A 126 -3.77 -18.18 -8.46
C GLN A 126 -4.94 -17.82 -7.57
N TYR A 127 -4.68 -16.96 -6.57
CA TYR A 127 -5.68 -16.52 -5.62
C TYR A 127 -6.13 -15.09 -5.92
N SER A 128 -7.40 -14.81 -5.67
CA SER A 128 -8.01 -13.49 -5.73
C SER A 128 -8.84 -13.20 -4.47
N LEU A 129 -9.02 -11.91 -4.21
CA LEU A 129 -9.96 -11.39 -3.24
C LEU A 129 -11.21 -10.88 -3.96
N ARG A 130 -12.38 -11.34 -3.52
CA ARG A 130 -13.68 -10.83 -3.93
C ARG A 130 -14.14 -9.73 -2.98
N PHE A 131 -14.56 -8.60 -3.55
CA PHE A 131 -15.10 -7.45 -2.85
C PHE A 131 -16.55 -7.21 -3.31
N GLY A 132 -17.47 -6.94 -2.37
CA GLY A 132 -18.78 -6.38 -2.69
C GLY A 132 -18.65 -4.88 -2.94
N ASP A 133 -19.17 -4.38 -4.06
CA ASP A 133 -18.98 -2.95 -4.41
C ASP A 133 -20.02 -2.04 -3.76
N GLU A 134 -19.57 -0.88 -3.31
CA GLU A 134 -20.42 0.23 -2.91
C GLU A 134 -20.27 1.36 -3.92
N LYS A 135 -21.22 1.39 -4.86
CA LYS A 135 -21.54 2.44 -5.84
C LYS A 135 -20.85 2.34 -7.21
N THR A 136 -21.61 1.80 -8.15
CA THR A 136 -21.75 2.35 -9.51
C THR A 136 -23.24 2.46 -9.86
N GLY A 137 -23.73 3.70 -9.95
CA GLY A 137 -24.89 4.20 -10.73
C GLY A 137 -26.20 3.39 -10.84
N ALA A 138 -27.30 4.04 -10.42
CA ALA A 138 -28.66 3.92 -11.00
C ALA A 138 -29.09 2.53 -11.51
N GLY A 139 -29.44 1.64 -10.59
CA GLY A 139 -30.01 0.33 -10.89
C GLY A 139 -29.47 -0.68 -9.89
N ASP A 140 -30.34 -1.52 -9.33
CA ASP A 140 -30.06 -2.49 -8.27
C ASP A 140 -29.16 -3.67 -8.68
N GLU A 141 -28.12 -3.45 -9.49
CA GLU A 141 -27.20 -4.50 -9.93
C GLU A 141 -25.80 -4.24 -9.38
N THR A 142 -25.40 -5.07 -8.42
CA THR A 142 -24.09 -5.03 -7.76
C THR A 142 -23.09 -5.83 -8.61
N GLU A 143 -22.10 -5.18 -9.22
CA GLU A 143 -20.99 -5.89 -9.86
C GLU A 143 -19.98 -6.36 -8.79
N GLU A 144 -19.84 -7.67 -8.60
CA GLU A 144 -18.79 -8.24 -7.75
C GLU A 144 -17.40 -8.02 -8.39
N LEU A 145 -16.43 -7.53 -7.61
CA LEU A 145 -15.07 -7.29 -8.10
C LEU A 145 -14.08 -8.28 -7.50
N GLU A 146 -13.37 -9.01 -8.34
CA GLU A 146 -12.29 -9.91 -7.92
C GLU A 146 -10.91 -9.35 -8.31
N ARG A 147 -9.95 -9.37 -7.38
CA ARG A 147 -8.58 -8.87 -7.61
C ARG A 147 -7.53 -9.90 -7.21
N PRO A 148 -6.51 -10.16 -8.05
CA PRO A 148 -5.47 -11.12 -7.73
C PRO A 148 -4.70 -10.66 -6.50
N ILE A 149 -4.30 -11.62 -5.69
CA ILE A 149 -3.46 -11.39 -4.52
C ILE A 149 -2.27 -12.36 -4.51
N PRO A 150 -1.11 -11.95 -3.99
CA PRO A 150 -0.01 -12.87 -3.77
C PRO A 150 -0.40 -14.02 -2.85
N ARG A 151 0.11 -15.22 -3.11
CA ARG A 151 -0.17 -16.44 -2.32
C ARG A 151 0.04 -16.24 -0.82
N ILE A 152 1.08 -15.49 -0.43
CA ILE A 152 1.35 -15.18 0.98
C ILE A 152 0.20 -14.41 1.66
N ILE A 153 -0.45 -13.49 0.95
CA ILE A 153 -1.64 -12.78 1.45
C ILE A 153 -2.82 -13.74 1.54
N ALA A 154 -2.98 -14.62 0.56
CA ALA A 154 -4.01 -15.66 0.59
C ALA A 154 -3.86 -16.56 1.82
N GLN A 155 -2.63 -16.94 2.18
CA GLN A 155 -2.34 -17.74 3.38
C GLN A 155 -2.83 -17.02 4.64
N PHE A 156 -2.56 -15.73 4.78
CA PHE A 156 -3.03 -14.96 5.95
C PHE A 156 -4.55 -14.85 6.00
N ILE A 157 -5.19 -14.55 4.87
CA ILE A 157 -6.65 -14.50 4.79
C ILE A 157 -7.23 -15.86 5.17
N TYR A 158 -6.68 -16.96 4.65
CA TYR A 158 -7.13 -18.31 4.98
C TYR A 158 -7.03 -18.60 6.48
N LYS A 159 -5.91 -18.23 7.13
CA LYS A 159 -5.74 -18.38 8.58
C LYS A 159 -6.76 -17.57 9.39
N ILE A 160 -7.05 -16.33 8.97
CA ILE A 160 -8.09 -15.50 9.61
C ILE A 160 -9.47 -16.14 9.43
N LYS A 161 -9.78 -16.69 8.24
CA LYS A 161 -11.03 -17.43 8.00
C LYS A 161 -11.16 -18.64 8.90
N GLN A 162 -10.08 -19.41 9.08
CA GLN A 162 -10.07 -20.55 10.00
C GLN A 162 -10.29 -20.11 11.45
N PHE A 163 -9.66 -19.02 11.88
CA PHE A 163 -9.91 -18.43 13.18
C PHE A 163 -11.37 -18.01 13.35
N ASN A 164 -11.96 -17.32 12.38
CA ASN A 164 -13.37 -16.93 12.41
C ASN A 164 -14.31 -18.15 12.44
N ALA A 165 -13.99 -19.23 11.70
CA ALA A 165 -14.76 -20.47 11.76
C ALA A 165 -14.76 -21.09 13.16
N ARG A 166 -13.65 -20.99 13.90
CA ARG A 166 -13.56 -21.41 15.31
C ARG A 166 -14.37 -20.50 16.23
N LEU A 167 -14.34 -19.19 16.02
CA LEU A 167 -15.18 -18.25 16.78
C LEU A 167 -16.68 -18.51 16.56
N LEU A 168 -17.08 -18.78 15.31
CA LEU A 168 -18.45 -19.14 14.97
C LEU A 168 -18.89 -20.43 15.66
N ALA A 169 -18.02 -21.45 15.72
CA ALA A 169 -18.29 -22.71 16.42
C ALA A 169 -18.41 -22.55 17.95
N MET A 170 -17.93 -21.43 18.51
CA MET A 170 -18.06 -21.06 19.92
C MET A 170 -19.24 -20.10 20.16
N ASP A 171 -20.06 -19.81 19.15
CA ASP A 171 -21.15 -18.83 19.19
C ASP A 171 -20.69 -17.40 19.58
N LEU A 172 -19.44 -17.04 19.29
CA LEU A 172 -18.87 -15.72 19.61
C LEU A 172 -19.12 -14.67 18.52
N ILE A 173 -19.45 -15.12 17.30
CA ILE A 173 -19.77 -14.26 16.15
C ILE A 173 -20.99 -14.82 15.40
N PRO A 174 -21.76 -13.97 14.69
CA PRO A 174 -22.87 -14.42 13.87
C PRO A 174 -22.44 -15.21 12.63
N LYS A 175 -23.38 -15.95 12.03
CA LYS A 175 -23.15 -16.73 10.81
C LYS A 175 -22.67 -15.86 9.64
N GLU A 176 -23.32 -14.74 9.41
CA GLU A 176 -22.87 -13.70 8.47
C GLU A 176 -21.93 -12.75 9.22
N HIS A 177 -20.67 -12.70 8.81
CA HIS A 177 -19.63 -11.91 9.49
C HIS A 177 -18.53 -11.50 8.51
N VAL A 178 -17.85 -10.41 8.83
CA VAL A 178 -16.73 -9.91 8.00
C VAL A 178 -15.42 -10.64 8.33
N LEU A 179 -14.45 -10.57 7.43
CA LEU A 179 -13.14 -11.20 7.59
C LEU A 179 -12.43 -10.67 8.84
N PHE A 180 -12.47 -9.36 9.05
CA PHE A 180 -11.78 -8.70 10.14
C PHE A 180 -12.68 -8.54 11.36
N GLN A 181 -12.37 -9.29 12.41
CA GLN A 181 -13.06 -9.20 13.70
C GLN A 181 -12.31 -8.25 14.65
N THR A 182 -13.06 -7.50 15.45
CA THR A 182 -12.53 -6.71 16.57
C THR A 182 -12.75 -7.47 17.86
N VAL A 183 -11.71 -7.51 18.68
CA VAL A 183 -11.77 -8.07 20.03
C VAL A 183 -11.67 -6.94 21.05
N SER A 184 -12.65 -6.81 21.93
CA SER A 184 -12.69 -5.76 22.96
C SER A 184 -11.55 -5.93 23.97
N ARG A 185 -10.86 -4.81 24.24
CA ARG A 185 -9.76 -4.78 25.23
C ARG A 185 -10.24 -4.90 26.67
N VAL A 186 -11.54 -4.63 26.92
CA VAL A 186 -12.11 -4.60 28.26
C VAL A 186 -12.59 -5.97 28.68
N ASP A 187 -13.41 -6.59 27.83
CA ASP A 187 -14.18 -7.80 28.16
C ASP A 187 -14.03 -8.92 27.11
N GLY A 188 -13.26 -8.68 26.04
CA GLY A 188 -13.02 -9.64 24.97
C GLY A 188 -14.22 -10.00 24.12
N ARG A 189 -15.31 -9.23 24.18
CA ARG A 189 -16.39 -9.32 23.19
C ARG A 189 -15.84 -9.20 21.77
N VAL A 190 -16.32 -10.07 20.89
CA VAL A 190 -15.95 -10.07 19.47
C VAL A 190 -17.07 -9.41 18.67
N SER A 191 -16.70 -8.59 17.69
CA SER A 191 -17.65 -7.96 16.77
C SER A 191 -16.99 -7.67 15.43
N ASP A 192 -17.78 -7.59 14.36
CA ASP A 192 -17.30 -7.13 13.06
C ASP A 192 -16.56 -5.79 13.17
N VAL A 193 -15.47 -5.63 12.42
CA VAL A 193 -14.73 -4.37 12.39
C VAL A 193 -15.58 -3.29 11.71
N SER A 194 -15.65 -2.11 12.34
CA SER A 194 -16.22 -0.94 11.70
C SER A 194 -15.20 -0.29 10.75
N SER A 195 -15.67 0.58 9.86
CA SER A 195 -14.79 1.43 9.06
C SER A 195 -13.79 2.24 9.89
N ASN A 196 -14.16 2.69 11.10
CA ASN A 196 -13.25 3.38 12.00
C ASN A 196 -12.35 2.39 12.75
N GLY A 197 -12.85 1.21 13.11
CA GLY A 197 -12.05 0.15 13.73
C GLY A 197 -10.88 -0.30 12.84
N LEU A 198 -11.05 -0.26 11.51
CA LEU A 198 -9.92 -0.52 10.60
C LEU A 198 -8.82 0.54 10.71
N TYR A 199 -9.16 1.80 11.00
CA TYR A 199 -8.15 2.82 11.31
C TYR A 199 -7.46 2.55 12.64
N ASP A 200 -8.19 2.12 13.65
CA ASP A 200 -7.58 1.76 14.94
C ASP A 200 -6.58 0.61 14.79
N PHE A 201 -6.89 -0.39 13.96
CA PHE A 201 -5.95 -1.47 13.63
C PHE A 201 -4.70 -0.96 12.94
N LEU A 202 -4.87 -0.11 11.91
CA LEU A 202 -3.76 0.48 11.20
C LEU A 202 -2.89 1.32 12.13
N ASP A 203 -3.48 2.21 12.93
CA ASP A 203 -2.76 3.10 13.83
C ASP A 203 -1.97 2.32 14.87
N LEU A 204 -2.55 1.25 15.41
CA LEU A 204 -1.84 0.38 16.35
C LEU A 204 -0.69 -0.37 15.68
N ALA A 205 -0.87 -0.84 14.44
CA ALA A 205 0.21 -1.45 13.68
C ALA A 205 1.33 -0.45 13.38
N PHE A 206 1.00 0.81 13.07
CA PHE A 206 1.99 1.89 12.92
C PHE A 206 2.72 2.17 14.22
N ASP A 207 2.01 2.34 15.34
CA ASP A 207 2.62 2.62 16.64
C ASP A 207 3.57 1.50 17.10
N PHE A 208 3.29 0.26 16.69
CA PHE A 208 4.08 -0.92 16.97
C PHE A 208 5.29 -1.09 16.03
N LEU A 209 5.07 -1.03 14.71
CA LEU A 209 6.08 -1.34 13.68
C LEU A 209 6.90 -0.14 13.20
N PHE A 210 6.47 1.08 13.51
CA PHE A 210 7.01 2.32 12.96
C PHE A 210 7.26 3.36 14.06
N GLU A 211 8.40 4.04 14.00
CA GLU A 211 8.85 4.96 15.04
C GLU A 211 9.23 6.39 14.63
N PRO A 212 9.46 6.77 13.35
CA PRO A 212 9.91 8.12 13.08
C PRO A 212 8.83 9.13 13.45
N MET A 213 9.20 10.01 14.36
CA MET A 213 8.49 11.24 14.67
C MET A 213 8.96 12.30 13.68
N LEU A 214 8.02 12.99 13.05
CA LEU A 214 8.31 14.11 12.18
C LEU A 214 8.14 15.40 12.96
N GLU A 215 9.13 16.29 12.86
CA GLU A 215 9.03 17.63 13.41
C GLU A 215 8.10 18.48 12.54
N GLY A 216 7.03 19.00 13.13
CA GLY A 216 6.16 19.96 12.46
C GLY A 216 6.84 21.32 12.30
N LYS A 217 6.24 22.20 11.46
CA LYS A 217 6.69 23.60 11.32
C LYS A 217 6.65 24.39 12.63
N ASP A 218 5.92 23.89 13.62
CA ASP A 218 5.77 24.43 14.97
C ASP A 218 6.75 23.80 15.99
N GLY A 219 7.71 22.98 15.54
CA GLY A 219 8.66 22.27 16.40
C GLY A 219 8.06 21.09 17.16
N VAL A 220 6.79 20.74 16.93
CA VAL A 220 6.12 19.65 17.63
C VAL A 220 6.30 18.35 16.86
N LEU A 221 6.90 17.36 17.53
CA LEU A 221 7.04 16.00 17.03
C LEU A 221 5.69 15.30 16.90
N ARG A 222 5.41 14.75 15.72
CA ARG A 222 4.17 14.03 15.40
C ARG A 222 4.45 12.69 14.74
N ARG A 223 3.60 11.71 15.01
CA ARG A 223 3.60 10.44 14.28
C ARG A 223 2.90 10.61 12.94
N TYR A 224 3.46 9.97 11.90
CA TYR A 224 2.88 9.96 10.57
C TYR A 224 2.16 8.65 10.30
N TYR A 225 0.83 8.70 10.21
CA TYR A 225 -0.02 7.54 9.93
C TYR A 225 -0.42 7.51 8.46
N ILE A 226 -0.14 6.40 7.78
CA ILE A 226 -0.59 6.20 6.40
C ILE A 226 -2.04 5.68 6.45
N ARG A 227 -2.87 6.24 5.56
CA ARG A 227 -4.29 5.89 5.45
C ARG A 227 -4.57 5.15 4.14
N PRO A 228 -5.56 4.24 4.07
CA PRO A 228 -5.93 3.49 2.87
C PRO A 228 -6.09 4.35 1.60
N HIS A 229 -6.65 5.56 1.71
CA HIS A 229 -6.74 6.46 0.55
C HIS A 229 -5.37 6.92 0.00
N GLN A 230 -4.34 7.04 0.84
CA GLN A 230 -2.97 7.35 0.40
C GLN A 230 -2.32 6.12 -0.24
N LEU A 231 -2.61 4.92 0.25
CA LEU A 231 -2.18 3.67 -0.39
C LEU A 231 -2.85 3.50 -1.77
N ARG A 232 -4.13 3.87 -1.90
CA ARG A 232 -4.81 3.89 -3.19
C ARG A 232 -4.23 4.95 -4.14
N ARG A 233 -3.85 6.14 -3.63
CA ARG A 233 -3.10 7.16 -4.40
C ARG A 233 -1.77 6.64 -4.90
N PHE A 234 -1.08 5.83 -4.11
CA PHE A 234 0.17 5.21 -4.54
C PHE A 234 -0.03 4.39 -5.82
N PHE A 235 -1.08 3.57 -5.93
CA PHE A 235 -1.41 2.88 -7.19
C PHE A 235 -1.70 3.81 -8.35
N ALA A 236 -2.39 4.92 -8.08
CA ALA A 236 -2.64 5.94 -9.09
C ALA A 236 -1.35 6.64 -9.56
N MET A 237 -0.32 6.73 -8.72
CA MET A 237 0.99 7.28 -9.11
C MET A 237 1.86 6.25 -9.85
N VAL A 238 1.74 4.96 -9.53
CA VAL A 238 2.41 3.86 -10.27
C VAL A 238 2.02 3.87 -11.76
N PHE A 239 0.83 4.40 -12.10
CA PHE A 239 0.41 4.68 -13.49
C PHE A 239 1.50 5.35 -14.34
N PHE A 240 2.16 6.39 -13.83
CA PHE A 240 3.16 7.12 -14.61
C PHE A 240 4.44 6.31 -14.80
N ASN A 241 4.81 5.51 -13.79
CA ASN A 241 6.00 4.65 -13.86
C ASN A 241 5.76 3.33 -14.63
N SER A 242 4.51 3.02 -15.01
CA SER A 242 4.20 1.82 -15.79
C SER A 242 4.26 2.10 -17.29
N SER A 243 5.36 1.70 -17.93
CA SER A 243 5.52 1.80 -19.39
C SER A 243 4.65 0.79 -20.15
N GLY A 244 3.76 1.27 -21.01
CA GLY A 244 3.01 0.46 -22.00
C GLY A 244 1.50 0.34 -21.75
N ASP A 245 0.72 0.30 -22.84
CA ASP A 245 -0.75 0.29 -22.86
C ASP A 245 -1.34 -0.80 -21.95
N ASP A 246 -0.83 -2.03 -22.03
CA ASP A 246 -1.35 -3.20 -21.31
C ASP A 246 -1.23 -3.04 -19.78
N LYS A 247 -0.17 -2.40 -19.29
CA LYS A 247 0.07 -2.22 -17.85
C LYS A 247 -0.92 -1.21 -17.26
N ILE A 248 -1.28 -0.20 -18.03
CA ILE A 248 -2.21 0.84 -17.60
C ILE A 248 -3.65 0.33 -17.57
N HIS A 249 -4.05 -0.49 -18.56
CA HIS A 249 -5.31 -1.21 -18.49
C HIS A 249 -5.39 -2.11 -17.26
N ALA A 250 -4.29 -2.79 -16.91
CA ALA A 250 -4.22 -3.58 -15.69
C ALA A 250 -4.36 -2.72 -14.41
N ILE A 251 -3.74 -1.54 -14.33
CA ILE A 251 -3.89 -0.63 -13.18
C ILE A 251 -5.31 -0.07 -13.06
N ALA A 252 -5.91 0.35 -14.17
CA ALA A 252 -7.29 0.84 -14.21
C ALA A 252 -8.26 -0.27 -13.76
N TRP A 253 -8.06 -1.49 -14.27
CA TRP A 253 -8.80 -2.67 -13.86
C TRP A 253 -8.61 -2.94 -12.36
N MET A 254 -7.37 -2.93 -11.85
CA MET A 254 -7.07 -3.12 -10.43
C MET A 254 -7.85 -2.12 -9.55
N LEU A 255 -7.93 -0.86 -9.95
CA LEU A 255 -8.65 0.19 -9.24
C LEU A 255 -10.18 0.13 -9.40
N GLY A 256 -10.70 -0.70 -10.30
CA GLY A 256 -12.14 -0.84 -10.53
C GLY A 256 -12.71 0.19 -11.51
N HIS A 257 -11.89 0.68 -12.43
CA HIS A 257 -12.34 1.55 -13.51
C HIS A 257 -12.41 0.77 -14.82
N THR A 258 -13.55 0.82 -15.49
CA THR A 258 -13.79 0.17 -16.78
C THR A 258 -13.31 1.00 -17.97
N ASN A 259 -13.21 2.33 -17.80
CA ASN A 259 -12.76 3.27 -18.82
C ASN A 259 -11.54 4.08 -18.34
N LEU A 260 -10.50 4.13 -19.16
CA LEU A 260 -9.27 4.89 -18.92
C LEU A 260 -9.48 6.39 -18.74
N THR A 261 -10.46 7.00 -19.42
CA THR A 261 -10.80 8.43 -19.20
C THR A 261 -11.36 8.67 -17.81
N SER A 262 -12.23 7.77 -17.33
CA SER A 262 -12.78 7.85 -15.97
C SER A 262 -11.70 7.57 -14.92
N PHE A 263 -10.76 6.69 -15.24
CA PHE A 263 -9.58 6.46 -14.42
C PHE A 263 -8.66 7.68 -14.38
N TRP A 264 -8.39 8.33 -15.52
CA TRP A 264 -7.57 9.55 -15.57
C TRP A 264 -8.15 10.67 -14.73
N ARG A 265 -9.46 10.93 -14.86
CA ARG A 265 -10.17 11.90 -14.01
C ARG A 265 -10.03 11.55 -12.53
N TYR A 266 -10.11 10.26 -12.17
CA TYR A 266 -9.88 9.82 -10.80
C TYR A 266 -8.44 10.12 -10.32
N VAL A 267 -7.43 9.86 -11.15
CA VAL A 267 -6.02 10.13 -10.83
C VAL A 267 -5.82 11.63 -10.54
N THR A 268 -6.31 12.51 -11.41
CA THR A 268 -6.14 13.96 -11.27
C THR A 268 -6.97 14.57 -10.16
N GLU A 269 -8.14 14.00 -9.83
CA GLU A 269 -8.96 14.42 -8.68
C GLU A 269 -8.32 14.01 -7.34
N VAL A 270 -7.72 12.83 -7.29
CA VAL A 270 -7.28 12.23 -6.03
C VAL A 270 -5.81 12.53 -5.74
N VAL A 271 -4.96 12.73 -6.74
CA VAL A 271 -3.56 13.13 -6.58
C VAL A 271 -3.45 14.64 -6.81
N GLY A 272 -3.06 15.39 -5.77
CA GLY A 272 -2.89 16.84 -5.89
C GLY A 272 -1.81 17.21 -6.91
N GLY A 273 -2.03 18.29 -7.68
CA GLY A 273 -1.22 18.67 -8.84
C GLY A 273 0.30 18.71 -8.58
N GLY A 274 0.75 19.18 -7.41
CA GLY A 274 2.18 19.19 -7.06
C GLY A 274 2.81 17.79 -7.03
N ARG A 275 2.13 16.83 -6.39
CA ARG A 275 2.58 15.42 -6.34
C ARG A 275 2.47 14.74 -7.70
N LEU A 276 1.47 15.14 -8.48
CA LEU A 276 1.30 14.64 -9.84
C LEU A 276 2.48 15.10 -10.71
N ASN A 277 2.88 16.36 -10.60
CA ASN A 277 4.03 16.90 -11.33
C ASN A 277 5.34 16.25 -10.91
N GLU A 278 5.53 15.92 -9.62
CA GLU A 278 6.69 15.12 -9.16
C GLU A 278 6.72 13.74 -9.84
N ALA A 279 5.61 13.01 -9.86
CA ALA A 279 5.54 11.71 -10.53
C ALA A 279 5.78 11.80 -12.05
N LYS A 280 5.26 12.86 -12.69
CA LYS A 280 5.50 13.17 -14.10
C LYS A 280 6.97 13.49 -14.38
N ALA A 281 7.61 14.33 -13.56
CA ALA A 281 9.01 14.69 -13.71
C ALA A 281 9.93 13.48 -13.58
N HIS A 282 9.69 12.65 -12.57
CA HIS A 282 10.39 11.38 -12.39
C HIS A 282 10.28 10.48 -13.63
N THR A 283 9.06 10.30 -14.15
CA THR A 283 8.80 9.46 -15.33
C THR A 283 9.51 9.98 -16.58
N LEU A 284 9.44 11.29 -16.83
CA LEU A 284 10.09 11.91 -17.99
C LEU A 284 11.61 11.79 -17.90
N THR A 285 12.19 12.00 -16.72
CA THR A 285 13.63 11.83 -16.49
C THR A 285 14.05 10.40 -16.76
N HIS A 286 13.27 9.42 -16.29
CA HIS A 286 13.55 8.01 -16.54
C HIS A 286 13.42 7.65 -18.03
N ALA A 287 12.46 8.23 -18.75
CA ALA A 287 12.29 8.03 -20.19
C ALA A 287 13.46 8.58 -21.02
N LEU A 288 14.19 9.57 -20.49
CA LEU A 288 15.40 10.10 -21.13
C LEU A 288 16.59 9.12 -21.07
N THR A 289 16.59 8.18 -20.11
CA THR A 289 17.65 7.19 -19.93
C THR A 289 17.23 5.77 -20.35
N ASP A 290 15.93 5.45 -20.32
CA ASP A 290 15.39 4.11 -20.59
C ASP A 290 14.42 4.15 -21.78
N GLU A 291 14.89 3.67 -22.93
CA GLU A 291 14.11 3.62 -24.18
C GLU A 291 12.87 2.70 -24.08
N SER A 292 12.74 1.87 -23.04
CA SER A 292 11.55 1.05 -22.83
C SER A 292 10.33 1.86 -22.38
N ILE A 293 10.52 3.13 -21.97
CA ILE A 293 9.45 4.03 -21.55
C ILE A 293 8.98 4.84 -22.76
N ALA A 294 7.86 4.44 -23.34
CA ALA A 294 7.29 5.09 -24.51
C ALA A 294 6.60 6.44 -24.16
N VAL A 295 7.31 7.55 -24.39
CA VAL A 295 6.77 8.91 -24.33
C VAL A 295 6.81 9.54 -25.73
N LYS A 296 5.65 9.99 -26.23
CA LYS A 296 5.61 10.73 -27.50
C LYS A 296 6.20 12.12 -27.31
N ASN A 297 6.96 12.57 -28.31
CA ASN A 297 7.59 13.89 -28.37
C ASN A 297 8.66 14.15 -27.30
N LEU A 298 9.29 13.10 -26.77
CA LEU A 298 10.40 13.26 -25.82
C LEU A 298 11.58 14.07 -26.40
N SER A 299 11.77 14.07 -27.72
CA SER A 299 12.73 14.91 -28.44
C SER A 299 12.57 16.40 -28.14
N ASP A 300 11.34 16.85 -27.89
CA ASP A 300 11.02 18.26 -27.69
C ASP A 300 11.49 18.70 -26.30
N LEU A 301 11.42 17.81 -25.30
CA LEU A 301 12.05 18.03 -23.99
C LEU A 301 13.57 18.17 -24.11
N ILE A 302 14.20 17.30 -24.91
CA ILE A 302 15.64 17.34 -25.15
C ILE A 302 16.02 18.66 -25.84
N ALA A 303 15.21 19.15 -26.77
CA ALA A 303 15.42 20.43 -27.43
C ALA A 303 15.31 21.60 -26.44
N GLN A 304 14.32 21.58 -25.54
CA GLN A 304 14.15 22.59 -24.51
C GLN A 304 15.34 22.61 -23.53
N LEU A 305 15.77 21.45 -23.04
CA LEU A 305 16.96 21.34 -22.19
C LEU A 305 18.21 21.89 -22.90
N LYS A 306 18.40 21.60 -24.20
CA LYS A 306 19.53 22.14 -24.97
C LYS A 306 19.51 23.67 -25.07
N LYS A 307 18.32 24.26 -25.21
CA LYS A 307 18.12 25.71 -25.24
C LYS A 307 18.53 26.34 -23.92
N ASP A 308 18.05 25.79 -22.80
CA ASP A 308 18.27 26.36 -21.47
C ASP A 308 19.72 26.21 -20.99
N TYR A 309 20.37 25.08 -21.30
CA TYR A 309 21.79 24.86 -21.02
C TYR A 309 22.75 25.45 -22.08
N ALA A 310 22.22 26.14 -23.11
CA ALA A 310 22.99 26.70 -24.22
C ALA A 310 24.01 25.72 -24.85
N THR A 311 23.60 24.45 -25.01
CA THR A 311 24.47 23.35 -25.48
C THR A 311 23.92 22.65 -26.72
N LYS A 312 24.83 22.09 -27.53
CA LYS A 312 24.47 21.29 -28.72
C LYS A 312 24.15 19.84 -28.37
N GLN A 313 24.73 19.33 -27.29
CA GLN A 313 24.64 17.94 -26.87
C GLN A 313 24.41 17.86 -25.36
N ILE A 314 23.54 16.94 -24.97
CA ILE A 314 23.25 16.61 -23.58
C ILE A 314 23.41 15.10 -23.47
N HIS A 315 24.12 14.67 -22.44
CA HIS A 315 24.21 13.27 -22.03
C HIS A 315 23.57 13.15 -20.66
N ILE A 316 22.48 12.39 -20.58
CA ILE A 316 21.78 12.13 -19.33
C ILE A 316 22.22 10.76 -18.86
N LYS A 317 22.75 10.69 -17.64
CA LYS A 317 23.22 9.47 -17.00
C LYS A 317 22.50 9.27 -15.69
N THR A 318 22.28 8.02 -15.33
CA THR A 318 21.83 7.64 -14.01
C THR A 318 22.97 7.83 -12.99
N GLY A 319 22.62 7.96 -11.71
CA GLY A 319 23.62 8.07 -10.65
C GLY A 319 24.57 6.86 -10.58
N ALA A 320 24.09 5.66 -10.95
CA ALA A 320 24.91 4.45 -11.00
C ALA A 320 25.94 4.50 -12.13
N GLU A 321 25.53 4.91 -13.34
CA GLU A 321 26.44 5.08 -14.48
C GLU A 321 27.50 6.16 -14.20
N LEU A 322 27.09 7.26 -13.57
CA LEU A 322 28.02 8.31 -13.17
C LEU A 322 29.01 7.82 -12.11
N ASN A 323 28.54 7.00 -11.16
CA ASN A 323 29.40 6.40 -10.15
C ASN A 323 30.42 5.44 -10.79
N ASP A 324 29.98 4.56 -11.69
CA ASP A 324 30.87 3.62 -12.39
C ASP A 324 31.96 4.34 -13.20
N ASP A 325 31.61 5.46 -13.86
CA ASP A 325 32.55 6.27 -14.64
C ASP A 325 33.59 7.00 -13.77
N LEU A 326 33.21 7.42 -12.56
CA LEU A 326 34.02 8.28 -11.69
C LEU A 326 34.72 7.53 -10.55
N ASP A 327 34.22 6.37 -10.12
CA ASP A 327 34.76 5.60 -8.98
C ASP A 327 36.22 5.19 -9.25
N TYR A 328 36.53 4.76 -10.47
CA TYR A 328 37.90 4.39 -10.86
C TYR A 328 38.85 5.61 -10.82
N LEU A 329 38.38 6.77 -11.27
CA LEU A 329 39.20 7.99 -11.32
C LEU A 329 39.42 8.61 -9.93
N SER A 330 38.41 8.52 -9.07
CA SER A 330 38.44 9.00 -7.69
C SER A 330 39.27 8.07 -6.78
N SER A 331 39.08 6.75 -6.88
CA SER A 331 39.79 5.75 -6.04
C SER A 331 41.30 5.70 -6.31
N GLU A 332 41.73 5.98 -7.53
CA GLU A 332 43.16 6.11 -7.89
C GLU A 332 43.73 7.52 -7.58
N GLY A 333 42.92 8.44 -7.03
CA GLY A 333 43.33 9.80 -6.69
C GLY A 333 43.70 10.66 -7.90
N LEU A 334 43.18 10.32 -9.08
CA LEU A 334 43.53 10.96 -10.35
C LEU A 334 42.71 12.23 -10.61
N ILE A 335 41.58 12.39 -9.92
CA ILE A 335 40.71 13.57 -9.99
C ILE A 335 40.25 13.99 -8.60
N GLU A 336 40.03 15.30 -8.43
CA GLU A 336 39.34 15.88 -7.27
C GLU A 336 38.02 16.46 -7.79
N LEU A 337 36.89 15.97 -7.29
CA LEU A 337 35.55 16.37 -7.75
C LEU A 337 35.10 17.63 -7.00
N GLU A 338 34.91 18.74 -7.73
CA GLU A 338 34.25 19.94 -7.25
C GLU A 338 33.01 20.26 -8.12
N PRO A 339 31.78 20.22 -7.57
CA PRO A 339 31.42 19.79 -6.22
C PRO A 339 31.66 18.28 -6.00
N THR A 340 31.71 17.85 -4.73
CA THR A 340 31.81 16.43 -4.39
C THR A 340 30.62 15.65 -4.94
N PHE A 341 30.75 14.34 -5.16
CA PHE A 341 29.66 13.50 -5.70
C PHE A 341 28.37 13.60 -4.89
N ASP A 342 28.49 13.65 -3.55
CA ASP A 342 27.37 13.83 -2.63
C ASP A 342 26.71 15.22 -2.74
N GLU A 343 27.48 16.26 -3.08
CA GLU A 343 26.97 17.60 -3.33
C GLU A 343 26.33 17.70 -4.72
N TYR A 344 26.88 17.02 -5.72
CA TYR A 344 26.30 16.89 -7.05
C TYR A 344 24.93 16.21 -6.99
N LEU A 345 24.80 15.11 -6.24
CA LEU A 345 23.52 14.44 -6.01
C LEU A 345 22.48 15.31 -5.28
N ARG A 346 22.94 16.33 -4.52
CA ARG A 346 22.08 17.30 -3.82
C ARG A 346 21.80 18.57 -4.62
N GLY A 347 22.47 18.75 -5.76
CA GLY A 347 22.31 19.89 -6.65
C GLY A 347 21.03 19.84 -7.49
N GLU A 348 20.79 20.91 -8.26
CA GLU A 348 19.75 20.90 -9.29
C GLU A 348 20.14 19.88 -10.37
N ASN A 349 19.23 18.94 -10.63
CA ASN A 349 19.39 17.87 -11.59
C ASN A 349 18.32 17.98 -12.68
N VAL A 350 18.42 17.17 -13.73
CA VAL A 350 17.46 17.18 -14.84
C VAL A 350 16.02 16.99 -14.35
N GLU A 351 15.79 16.20 -13.30
CA GLU A 351 14.45 16.02 -12.72
C GLU A 351 13.90 17.33 -12.11
N HIS A 352 14.76 18.13 -11.48
CA HIS A 352 14.41 19.47 -10.97
C HIS A 352 13.99 20.43 -12.09
N ASP A 353 14.71 20.43 -13.22
CA ASP A 353 14.40 21.26 -14.38
C ASP A 353 13.05 20.86 -14.98
N VAL A 354 12.84 19.56 -15.20
CA VAL A 354 11.58 19.02 -15.72
C VAL A 354 10.42 19.35 -14.79
N LEU A 355 10.61 19.25 -13.46
CA LEU A 355 9.61 19.63 -12.48
C LEU A 355 9.29 21.12 -12.53
N THR A 356 10.28 21.96 -12.80
CA THR A 356 10.11 23.41 -12.98
C THR A 356 9.30 23.72 -14.24
N TYR A 357 9.63 23.10 -15.37
CA TYR A 357 8.85 23.23 -16.61
C TYR A 357 7.38 22.80 -16.44
N LEU A 358 7.13 21.70 -15.73
CA LEU A 358 5.78 21.22 -15.42
C LEU A 358 5.00 22.18 -14.50
N ARG A 359 5.69 22.90 -13.59
CA ARG A 359 5.06 23.88 -12.70
C ARG A 359 4.76 25.20 -13.40
N GLN A 360 5.62 25.61 -14.32
CA GLN A 360 5.47 26.83 -15.12
C GLN A 360 4.49 26.67 -16.28
N GLY A 361 4.23 25.42 -16.70
CA GLY A 361 3.39 25.13 -17.87
C GLY A 361 4.18 25.15 -19.17
N THR A 362 5.51 25.31 -19.15
CA THR A 362 6.38 25.18 -20.32
C THR A 362 6.31 23.77 -20.92
N VAL A 363 6.11 22.77 -20.07
CA VAL A 363 5.91 21.38 -20.48
C VAL A 363 4.59 20.89 -19.93
N GLU A 364 3.76 20.33 -20.81
CA GLU A 364 2.59 19.54 -20.46
C GLU A 364 2.87 18.06 -20.72
N PHE A 365 2.55 17.22 -19.75
CA PHE A 365 2.64 15.77 -19.89
C PHE A 365 1.32 15.14 -19.46
N GLU A 366 0.55 14.72 -20.46
CA GLU A 366 -0.84 14.29 -20.30
C GLU A 366 -1.13 13.08 -21.22
N PRO A 367 -2.03 12.17 -20.83
CA PRO A 367 -2.50 11.13 -21.72
C PRO A 367 -3.44 11.69 -22.79
N ASP A 368 -3.21 11.33 -24.04
CA ASP A 368 -4.12 11.57 -25.16
C ASP A 368 -4.90 10.27 -25.46
N PHE A 369 -6.23 10.30 -25.33
CA PHE A 369 -7.11 9.14 -25.48
C PHE A 369 -7.69 9.07 -26.89
N PHE A 370 -7.65 7.90 -27.53
CA PHE A 370 -8.15 7.71 -28.89
C PHE A 370 -8.68 6.30 -29.12
N ASP A 371 -9.60 6.17 -30.06
CA ASP A 371 -10.23 4.91 -30.41
C ASP A 371 -9.58 4.29 -31.66
N VAL A 372 -9.25 3.00 -31.58
CA VAL A 372 -8.74 2.23 -32.71
C VAL A 372 -9.70 1.09 -33.01
N LYS A 373 -10.12 0.94 -34.27
CA LYS A 373 -10.90 -0.23 -34.68
C LYS A 373 -9.96 -1.39 -35.03
N ASP A 374 -10.20 -2.55 -34.44
CA ASP A 374 -9.50 -3.77 -34.82
C ASP A 374 -10.00 -4.29 -36.19
N LYS A 375 -9.36 -5.36 -36.68
CA LYS A 375 -9.71 -5.98 -37.98
C LYS A 375 -11.13 -6.57 -38.01
N ASN A 376 -11.75 -6.78 -36.85
CA ASN A 376 -13.10 -7.32 -36.68
C ASN A 376 -14.14 -6.22 -36.43
N GLY A 377 -13.74 -4.95 -36.45
CA GLY A 377 -14.61 -3.79 -36.19
C GLY A 377 -14.87 -3.50 -34.71
N VAL A 378 -14.18 -4.19 -33.79
CA VAL A 378 -14.25 -3.92 -32.36
C VAL A 378 -13.48 -2.62 -32.08
N VAL A 379 -14.13 -1.71 -31.36
CA VAL A 379 -13.49 -0.45 -30.91
C VAL A 379 -12.63 -0.75 -29.70
N LEU A 380 -11.33 -0.47 -29.82
CA LEU A 380 -10.34 -0.54 -28.75
C LEU A 380 -10.02 0.88 -28.29
N HIS A 381 -10.36 1.19 -27.05
CA HIS A 381 -9.98 2.45 -26.41
C HIS A 381 -8.48 2.41 -26.04
N ARG A 382 -7.68 3.29 -26.64
CA ARG A 382 -6.23 3.40 -26.42
C ARG A 382 -5.86 4.79 -25.94
N PHE A 383 -4.60 4.96 -25.53
CA PHE A 383 -4.05 6.27 -25.22
C PHE A 383 -2.57 6.33 -25.59
N SER A 384 -1.98 7.51 -25.47
CA SER A 384 -0.53 7.66 -25.46
C SER A 384 -0.16 8.75 -24.47
N LEU A 385 0.96 8.58 -23.76
CA LEU A 385 1.53 9.66 -22.98
C LEU A 385 2.17 10.66 -23.95
N VAL A 386 1.60 11.86 -24.02
CA VAL A 386 2.03 12.91 -24.94
C VAL A 386 2.70 14.01 -24.13
N LEU A 387 3.94 14.29 -24.50
CA LEU A 387 4.61 15.51 -24.10
C LEU A 387 4.25 16.62 -25.09
N LYS A 388 3.93 17.80 -24.56
CA LYS A 388 3.83 19.03 -25.32
C LYS A 388 4.75 20.06 -24.68
N VAL A 389 5.59 20.69 -25.48
CA VAL A 389 6.41 21.82 -25.05
C VAL A 389 5.76 23.07 -25.63
N HIS A 390 5.43 24.01 -24.77
CA HIS A 390 4.94 25.32 -25.15
C HIS A 390 6.13 26.26 -25.17
N ASP A 391 6.35 26.91 -26.31
CA ASP A 391 7.24 28.06 -26.34
C ASP A 391 6.62 29.15 -25.46
N GLU A 392 7.41 29.79 -24.60
CA GLU A 392 6.99 31.04 -23.96
C GLU A 392 6.57 32.00 -25.10
N GLU A 393 5.28 32.38 -25.12
CA GLU A 393 4.79 33.40 -26.06
C GLU A 393 5.67 34.65 -25.92
N GLU A 394 6.19 35.13 -27.07
CA GLU A 394 6.90 36.43 -27.19
C GLU A 394 6.10 37.62 -26.65
#